data_AF-A0A9P6Y2I0-F1
#
_entry.id   AF-A0A9P6Y2I0-F1
#
_cell.length_a   1.000
_cell.length_b   1.000
_cell.length_c   1.000
_cell.angle_alpha   90.00
_cell.angle_beta   90.00
_cell.angle_gamma   90.00
#
_symmetry.space_group_name_H-M   'P 1'
#
loop_
_entity.id
_entity.type
_entity.pdbx_description
1 polymer ?
#
loop_
_entity_poly.entity_id
_entity_poly.type
_entity_poly.pdbx_seq_one_letter_code
_entity_poly.pdbx_strand_id
1 'polypeptide(L)'
;MQCFLFSKYQERTKIPGWFSAGHWQYLTWYISLGVSLLSAMAICMHATCCRRGHILRGDRCLSMINIILSIFTMLSITFFSGQEPWTNGIVEFKRPSRGLITFCHLLNQDTDATYPLLYQRCLLWDGAWIGTAALCAGWILLGFCATWIKPRRKEEMVYEWPQQAKMDPCATAVMPPPPLPPHHVPYHHY
;
A
#
# COMPACT_ATOMS: atom_id res chain seq x y z
N MET A 1 -16.86 -20.22 2.37
CA MET A 1 -16.81 -21.69 2.13
C MET A 1 -15.38 -22.20 1.86
N GLN A 2 -14.55 -21.50 1.08
CA GLN A 2 -13.15 -21.92 0.82
C GLN A 2 -12.26 -22.03 2.07
N CYS A 3 -12.36 -21.12 3.05
CA CYS A 3 -11.55 -21.19 4.27
C CYS A 3 -11.78 -22.48 5.08
N PHE A 4 -13.02 -22.98 5.10
CA PHE A 4 -13.37 -24.23 5.80
C PHE A 4 -12.76 -25.46 5.10
N LEU A 5 -12.86 -25.54 3.77
CA LEU A 5 -12.23 -26.60 2.99
C LEU A 5 -10.71 -26.57 3.12
N PHE A 6 -10.11 -25.38 3.21
CA PHE A 6 -8.68 -25.22 3.41
C PHE A 6 -8.23 -25.68 4.80
N SER A 7 -8.98 -25.32 5.85
CA SER A 7 -8.74 -25.78 7.23
C SER A 7 -8.80 -27.31 7.33
N LYS A 8 -9.86 -27.93 6.79
CA LYS A 8 -10.01 -29.40 6.73
C LYS A 8 -8.87 -30.08 5.99
N TYR A 9 -8.38 -29.49 4.90
CA TYR A 9 -7.25 -30.02 4.15
C TYR A 9 -5.95 -29.93 4.95
N GLN A 10 -5.68 -28.78 5.56
CA GLN A 10 -4.46 -28.53 6.34
C GLN A 10 -4.35 -29.46 7.55
N GLU A 11 -5.47 -29.76 8.23
CA GLU A 11 -5.52 -30.76 9.32
C GLU A 11 -5.09 -32.15 8.85
N ARG A 12 -5.48 -32.56 7.62
CA ARG A 12 -5.15 -33.88 7.09
C ARG A 12 -3.73 -34.00 6.58
N THR A 13 -3.16 -32.94 6.03
CA THR A 13 -1.89 -33.00 5.29
C THR A 13 -0.65 -32.63 6.10
N LYS A 14 -0.80 -32.21 7.37
CA LYS A 14 0.31 -31.82 8.27
C LYS A 14 1.33 -30.89 7.59
N ILE A 15 0.84 -29.94 6.80
CA ILE A 15 1.70 -29.05 6.01
C ILE A 15 2.54 -28.17 6.96
N PRO A 16 3.87 -28.13 6.81
CA PRO A 16 4.73 -27.26 7.61
C PRO A 16 4.39 -25.78 7.40
N GLY A 17 4.70 -24.94 8.39
CA GLY A 17 4.52 -23.50 8.28
C GLY A 17 5.29 -22.91 7.09
N TRP A 18 4.84 -21.78 6.56
CA TRP A 18 5.30 -21.19 5.29
C TRP A 18 6.81 -20.95 5.27
N PHE A 19 7.38 -20.50 6.40
CA PHE A 19 8.81 -20.31 6.58
C PHE A 19 9.58 -21.64 6.61
N SER A 20 9.09 -22.61 7.39
CA SER A 20 9.70 -23.94 7.51
C SER A 20 9.68 -24.71 6.18
N ALA A 21 8.66 -24.44 5.37
CA ALA A 21 8.48 -25.05 4.05
C ALA A 21 9.26 -24.32 2.94
N GLY A 22 9.94 -23.20 3.24
CA GLY A 22 10.71 -22.45 2.25
C GLY A 22 9.87 -21.64 1.25
N HIS A 23 8.58 -21.41 1.56
CA HIS A 23 7.62 -20.75 0.67
C HIS A 23 7.36 -19.29 1.06
N TRP A 24 8.41 -18.59 1.45
CA TRP A 24 8.35 -17.19 1.87
C TRP A 24 7.89 -16.27 0.72
N GLN A 25 8.03 -16.67 -0.55
CA GLN A 25 7.65 -15.86 -1.71
C GLN A 25 6.15 -15.55 -1.72
N TYR A 26 5.31 -16.52 -1.34
CA TYR A 26 3.86 -16.33 -1.26
C TYR A 26 3.50 -15.36 -0.14
N LEU A 27 4.21 -15.42 0.99
CA LEU A 27 4.00 -14.48 2.09
C LEU A 27 4.37 -13.06 1.67
N THR A 28 5.52 -12.88 1.01
CA THR A 28 5.96 -11.58 0.46
C THR A 28 4.93 -11.03 -0.52
N TRP A 29 4.31 -11.90 -1.31
CA TRP A 29 3.24 -11.51 -2.22
C TRP A 29 2.00 -10.95 -1.50
N TYR A 30 1.49 -11.64 -0.47
CA TYR A 30 0.38 -11.11 0.32
C TYR A 30 0.72 -9.78 1.02
N ILE A 31 1.93 -9.66 1.55
CA ILE A 31 2.41 -8.42 2.16
C ILE A 31 2.43 -7.30 1.11
N SER A 32 2.95 -7.56 -0.09
CA SER A 32 2.99 -6.58 -1.18
C SER A 32 1.58 -6.13 -1.59
N LEU A 33 0.62 -7.05 -1.71
CA LEU A 33 -0.77 -6.70 -1.99
C LEU A 33 -1.39 -5.87 -0.87
N GLY A 34 -1.12 -6.20 0.40
CA GLY A 34 -1.58 -5.44 1.55
C GLY A 34 -1.02 -4.01 1.55
N VAL A 35 0.27 -3.85 1.31
CA VAL A 35 0.93 -2.53 1.20
C VAL A 35 0.34 -1.71 0.04
N SER A 36 0.09 -2.36 -1.10
CA SER A 36 -0.56 -1.73 -2.26
C SER A 36 -1.97 -1.24 -1.94
N LEU A 37 -2.78 -2.07 -1.29
CA LEU A 37 -4.12 -1.68 -0.87
C LEU A 37 -4.09 -0.50 0.11
N LEU A 38 -3.23 -0.56 1.14
CA LEU A 38 -3.08 0.53 2.10
C LEU A 38 -2.59 1.83 1.46
N SER A 39 -1.67 1.73 0.49
CA SER A 39 -1.17 2.89 -0.26
C SER A 39 -2.28 3.52 -1.11
N ALA A 40 -3.08 2.70 -1.79
CA ALA A 40 -4.23 3.18 -2.56
C ALA A 40 -5.26 3.86 -1.66
N MET A 41 -5.59 3.26 -0.50
CA MET A 41 -6.48 3.84 0.49
C MET A 41 -5.95 5.18 1.03
N ALA A 42 -4.65 5.26 1.30
CA ALA A 42 -4.00 6.49 1.74
C ALA A 42 -4.11 7.60 0.69
N ILE A 43 -3.83 7.30 -0.58
CA ILE A 43 -3.98 8.26 -1.70
C ILE A 43 -5.44 8.70 -1.83
N CYS A 44 -6.39 7.76 -1.82
CA CYS A 44 -7.82 8.06 -1.89
C CYS A 44 -8.26 8.97 -0.72
N MET A 45 -7.87 8.64 0.51
CA MET A 45 -8.20 9.44 1.70
C MET A 45 -7.56 10.83 1.64
N HIS A 46 -6.32 10.95 1.16
CA HIS A 46 -5.65 12.24 0.97
C HIS A 46 -6.35 13.11 -0.10
N ALA A 47 -6.82 12.49 -1.18
CA ALA A 47 -7.53 13.16 -2.25
C ALA A 47 -8.93 13.63 -1.82
N THR A 48 -9.69 12.79 -1.12
CA THR A 48 -11.10 13.07 -0.79
C THR A 48 -11.28 13.79 0.54
N CYS A 49 -10.69 13.29 1.63
CA CYS A 49 -10.96 13.79 2.98
C CYS A 49 -10.14 15.04 3.31
N CYS A 50 -8.87 15.08 2.91
CA CYS A 50 -7.94 16.14 3.33
C CYS A 50 -7.91 17.36 2.40
N ARG A 51 -8.56 17.32 1.22
CA ARG A 51 -8.44 18.32 0.14
C ARG A 51 -6.97 18.69 -0.18
N ARG A 52 -6.03 17.78 0.12
CA ARG A 52 -4.58 17.97 -0.05
C ARG A 52 -4.07 17.40 -1.37
N GLY A 53 -4.94 17.23 -2.37
CA GLY A 53 -4.58 16.72 -3.70
C GLY A 53 -3.53 17.55 -4.45
N HIS A 54 -3.16 18.73 -3.94
CA HIS A 54 -2.06 19.54 -4.47
C HIS A 54 -0.66 19.06 -4.03
N ILE A 55 -0.55 18.21 -3.00
CA ILE A 55 0.73 17.69 -2.49
C ILE A 55 1.05 16.35 -3.17
N LEU A 56 1.40 16.40 -4.46
CA LEU A 56 1.68 15.22 -5.28
C LEU A 56 2.98 14.47 -4.90
N ARG A 57 3.80 15.00 -3.99
CA ARG A 57 5.08 14.39 -3.61
C ARG A 57 4.90 13.05 -2.88
N GLY A 58 3.87 12.95 -2.04
CA GLY A 58 3.54 11.70 -1.31
C GLY A 58 3.10 10.60 -2.27
N ASP A 59 2.18 10.93 -3.17
CA ASP A 59 1.63 9.99 -4.16
C ASP A 59 2.71 9.42 -5.08
N ARG A 60 3.67 10.26 -5.52
CA ARG A 60 4.83 9.80 -6.31
C ARG A 60 5.69 8.79 -5.54
N CYS A 61 5.98 9.05 -4.27
CA CYS A 61 6.80 8.16 -3.45
C CYS A 61 6.09 6.81 -3.22
N LEU A 62 4.81 6.85 -2.82
CA LEU A 62 3.99 5.65 -2.65
C LEU A 62 3.89 4.84 -3.94
N SER A 63 3.70 5.52 -5.07
CA SER A 63 3.66 4.87 -6.38
C SER A 63 4.98 4.14 -6.69
N MET A 64 6.13 4.78 -6.50
CA MET A 64 7.44 4.15 -6.78
C MET A 64 7.70 2.95 -5.86
N ILE A 65 7.37 3.05 -4.57
CA ILE A 65 7.50 1.95 -3.62
C ILE A 65 6.67 0.74 -4.08
N ASN A 66 5.41 0.96 -4.48
CA ASN A 66 4.53 -0.11 -4.94
C ASN A 66 4.97 -0.72 -6.28
N ILE A 67 5.53 0.07 -7.20
CA ILE A 67 6.12 -0.45 -8.44
C ILE A 67 7.28 -1.39 -8.11
N ILE A 68 8.22 -0.95 -7.27
CA ILE A 68 9.39 -1.75 -6.90
C ILE A 68 8.96 -3.05 -6.19
N LEU A 69 8.05 -2.96 -5.22
CA LEU A 69 7.55 -4.14 -4.50
C LEU A 69 6.82 -5.11 -5.42
N SER A 70 5.98 -4.62 -6.33
CA SER A 70 5.22 -5.45 -7.29
C SER A 70 6.15 -6.15 -8.29
N ILE A 71 7.14 -5.44 -8.83
CA ILE A 71 8.14 -6.04 -9.73
C ILE A 71 8.95 -7.10 -8.97
N PHE A 72 9.43 -6.77 -7.77
CA PHE A 72 10.21 -7.71 -6.97
C PHE A 72 9.41 -8.98 -6.64
N THR A 73 8.15 -8.85 -6.26
CA THR A 73 7.29 -10.02 -5.96
C THR A 73 6.96 -10.82 -7.22
N MET A 74 6.68 -10.17 -8.36
CA MET A 74 6.49 -10.88 -9.63
C MET A 74 7.73 -11.67 -10.03
N LEU A 75 8.92 -11.07 -9.96
CA LEU A 75 10.18 -11.75 -10.28
C LEU A 75 10.44 -12.88 -9.28
N SER A 76 10.23 -12.65 -7.98
CA SER A 76 10.42 -13.66 -6.94
C SER A 76 9.52 -14.87 -7.18
N ILE A 77 8.24 -14.64 -7.46
CA ILE A 77 7.28 -15.69 -7.77
C ILE A 77 7.66 -16.39 -9.08
N THR A 78 8.06 -15.66 -10.12
CA THR A 78 8.32 -16.25 -11.45
C THR A 78 9.60 -17.08 -11.48
N PHE A 79 10.66 -16.64 -10.80
CA PHE A 79 11.98 -17.28 -10.87
C PHE A 79 12.27 -18.24 -9.72
N PHE A 80 11.65 -18.06 -8.55
CA PHE A 80 11.89 -18.90 -7.37
C PHE A 80 10.70 -19.81 -7.02
N SER A 81 9.70 -19.93 -7.91
CA SER A 81 8.63 -20.91 -7.72
C SER A 81 9.17 -22.33 -7.96
N GLY A 82 9.42 -23.02 -6.85
CA GLY A 82 9.69 -24.45 -6.82
C GLY A 82 8.40 -25.27 -6.76
N GLN A 83 8.48 -26.44 -6.14
CA GLN A 83 7.31 -27.29 -5.92
C GLN A 83 6.28 -26.57 -5.02
N GLU A 84 5.01 -26.67 -5.40
CA GLU A 84 3.94 -25.94 -4.72
C GLU A 84 3.75 -26.43 -3.27
N PRO A 85 3.69 -25.53 -2.26
CA PRO A 85 3.69 -25.86 -0.82
C PRO A 85 2.69 -26.90 -0.38
N TRP A 86 1.49 -26.83 -0.98
CA TRP A 86 0.35 -27.61 -0.54
C TRP A 86 0.33 -29.02 -1.10
N THR A 87 1.25 -29.35 -2.01
CA THR A 87 1.42 -30.69 -2.55
C THR A 87 2.23 -31.58 -1.62
N ASN A 88 3.01 -31.00 -0.69
CA ASN A 88 3.86 -31.73 0.26
C ASN A 88 4.70 -32.86 -0.38
N GLY A 89 5.12 -32.68 -1.63
CA GLY A 89 5.84 -33.73 -2.38
C GLY A 89 4.99 -34.90 -2.87
N ILE A 90 3.71 -35.00 -2.46
CA ILE A 90 2.81 -36.11 -2.79
C ILE A 90 2.44 -36.11 -4.27
N VAL A 91 2.31 -34.90 -4.85
CA VAL A 91 2.08 -34.69 -6.28
C VAL A 91 3.26 -33.89 -6.82
N GLU A 92 4.05 -34.49 -7.71
CA GLU A 92 5.09 -33.77 -8.45
C GLU A 92 4.41 -32.80 -9.42
N PHE A 93 4.10 -31.60 -8.95
CA PHE A 93 3.70 -30.50 -9.81
C PHE A 93 4.95 -29.84 -10.38
N LYS A 94 5.51 -30.41 -11.45
CA LYS A 94 6.57 -29.76 -12.23
C LYS A 94 5.94 -28.76 -13.18
N ARG A 95 5.83 -27.50 -12.73
CA ARG A 95 5.47 -26.41 -13.64
C ARG A 95 6.57 -26.32 -14.70
N PRO A 96 6.26 -26.39 -16.01
CA PRO A 96 7.27 -26.15 -17.04
C PRO A 96 7.86 -24.77 -16.80
N SER A 97 9.17 -24.68 -16.62
CA SER A 97 9.91 -23.43 -16.40
C SER A 97 9.85 -22.45 -17.59
N ARG A 98 9.00 -22.73 -18.58
CA ARG A 98 8.84 -21.99 -19.83
C ARG A 98 7.35 -21.84 -20.15
N GLY A 99 6.76 -20.75 -19.67
CA GLY A 99 5.41 -20.37 -20.07
C GLY A 99 4.84 -19.38 -19.07
N LEU A 100 4.56 -18.16 -19.52
CA LEU A 100 4.07 -17.09 -18.65
C LEU A 100 2.58 -17.23 -18.32
N ILE A 101 1.79 -18.02 -19.06
CA ILE A 101 0.34 -18.01 -18.91
C ILE A 101 -0.24 -19.39 -19.26
N THR A 102 -1.17 -19.85 -18.43
CA THR A 102 -2.09 -20.99 -18.60
C THR A 102 -1.47 -22.39 -18.59
N PHE A 103 -1.11 -22.89 -17.40
CA PHE A 103 -0.86 -24.33 -17.20
C PHE A 103 -2.08 -25.10 -16.73
N CYS A 104 -3.17 -24.40 -16.35
CA CYS A 104 -4.35 -25.05 -15.79
C CYS A 104 -5.04 -26.01 -16.78
N HIS A 105 -4.84 -25.81 -18.08
CA HIS A 105 -5.35 -26.70 -19.13
C HIS A 105 -4.57 -28.03 -19.25
N LEU A 106 -3.36 -28.12 -18.68
CA LEU A 106 -2.55 -29.34 -18.69
C LEU A 106 -2.97 -30.32 -17.58
N LEU A 107 -3.76 -29.89 -16.60
CA LEU A 107 -4.33 -30.79 -15.60
C LEU A 107 -5.40 -31.64 -16.27
N ASN A 108 -5.40 -32.94 -15.98
CA ASN A 108 -6.33 -33.88 -16.59
C ASN A 108 -7.23 -34.50 -15.52
N GLN A 109 -8.54 -34.41 -15.76
CA GLN A 109 -9.56 -34.91 -14.84
C GLN A 109 -9.47 -36.42 -14.62
N ASP A 110 -9.00 -37.16 -15.63
CA ASP A 110 -8.97 -38.62 -15.59
C ASP A 110 -7.76 -39.18 -14.84
N THR A 111 -6.66 -38.42 -14.76
CA THR A 111 -5.41 -38.87 -14.14
C THR A 111 -5.20 -38.30 -12.73
N ASP A 112 -5.74 -37.11 -12.46
CA ASP A 112 -5.47 -36.40 -11.22
C ASP A 112 -6.57 -36.65 -10.18
N ALA A 113 -6.28 -37.49 -9.17
CA ALA A 113 -7.24 -37.84 -8.10
C ALA A 113 -7.80 -36.63 -7.31
N THR A 114 -7.15 -35.47 -7.39
CA THR A 114 -7.57 -34.22 -6.74
C THR A 114 -7.85 -33.08 -7.73
N TYR A 115 -8.18 -33.42 -8.97
CA TYR A 115 -8.41 -32.50 -10.09
C TYR A 115 -9.20 -31.22 -9.74
N PRO A 116 -10.42 -31.27 -9.15
CA PRO A 116 -11.21 -30.05 -8.95
C PRO A 116 -10.52 -29.04 -8.02
N LEU A 117 -9.81 -29.52 -7.01
CA LEU A 117 -9.08 -28.66 -6.06
C LEU A 117 -7.83 -28.06 -6.71
N LEU A 118 -7.06 -28.88 -7.44
CA LEU A 118 -5.87 -28.46 -8.17
C LEU A 118 -6.20 -27.41 -9.24
N TYR A 119 -7.27 -27.63 -10.01
CA TYR A 119 -7.73 -26.73 -11.05
C TYR A 119 -8.16 -25.36 -10.49
N GLN A 120 -8.97 -25.35 -9.42
CA GLN A 120 -9.38 -24.10 -8.76
C GLN A 120 -8.19 -23.29 -8.24
N ARG A 121 -7.18 -23.95 -7.65
CA ARG A 121 -5.97 -23.28 -7.17
C ARG A 121 -5.11 -22.76 -8.31
N CYS A 122 -5.01 -23.51 -9.40
CA CYS A 122 -4.30 -23.07 -10.59
C CYS A 122 -4.93 -21.80 -11.17
N LEU A 123 -6.26 -21.77 -11.33
CA LEU A 123 -6.98 -20.57 -11.78
C LEU A 123 -6.79 -19.39 -10.83
N LEU A 124 -6.86 -19.64 -9.52
CA LEU A 124 -6.64 -18.60 -8.51
C LEU A 124 -5.24 -18.01 -8.64
N TRP A 125 -4.23 -18.85 -8.85
CA TRP A 125 -2.85 -18.44 -9.03
C TRP A 125 -2.62 -17.64 -10.31
N ASP A 126 -3.12 -18.14 -11.45
CA ASP A 126 -3.02 -17.43 -12.73
C ASP A 126 -3.75 -16.07 -12.66
N GLY A 127 -4.94 -16.05 -12.07
CA GLY A 127 -5.69 -14.81 -11.82
C GLY A 127 -4.97 -13.85 -10.88
N ALA A 128 -4.35 -14.36 -9.82
CA ALA A 128 -3.53 -13.59 -8.90
C ALA A 128 -2.30 -12.97 -9.58
N TRP A 129 -1.63 -13.73 -10.44
CA TRP A 129 -0.47 -13.26 -11.21
C TRP A 129 -0.89 -12.15 -12.18
N ILE A 130 -1.95 -12.36 -12.95
CA ILE A 130 -2.51 -11.36 -13.88
C ILE A 130 -2.96 -10.11 -13.11
N GLY A 131 -3.64 -10.29 -11.97
CA GLY A 131 -4.06 -9.19 -11.10
C GLY A 131 -2.88 -8.38 -10.58
N THR A 132 -1.77 -9.04 -10.21
CA THR A 132 -0.54 -8.37 -9.77
C THR A 132 0.11 -7.59 -10.90
N ALA A 133 0.16 -8.15 -12.12
CA ALA A 133 0.66 -7.47 -13.30
C ALA A 133 -0.19 -6.22 -13.63
N ALA A 134 -1.52 -6.34 -13.58
CA ALA A 134 -2.45 -5.23 -13.78
C ALA A 134 -2.29 -4.14 -12.71
N LEU A 135 -2.14 -4.53 -11.44
CA LEU A 135 -1.85 -3.60 -10.34
C LEU A 135 -0.52 -2.86 -10.55
N CYS A 136 0.52 -3.57 -10.97
CA CYS A 136 1.81 -2.97 -11.29
C CYS A 136 1.69 -1.94 -12.42
N ALA A 137 0.97 -2.28 -13.51
CA ALA A 137 0.70 -1.36 -14.60
C ALA A 137 -0.11 -0.13 -14.13
N GLY A 138 -1.09 -0.33 -13.25
CA GLY A 138 -1.86 0.75 -12.62
C GLY A 138 -0.98 1.71 -11.82
N TRP A 139 -0.04 1.19 -11.02
CA TRP A 139 0.92 2.02 -10.29
C TRP A 139 1.89 2.76 -11.22
N ILE A 140 2.38 2.13 -12.29
CA ILE A 140 3.22 2.81 -13.29
C ILE A 140 2.45 3.98 -13.91
N LEU A 141 1.21 3.75 -14.33
CA LEU A 141 0.37 4.79 -14.90
C LEU A 141 0.11 5.93 -13.90
N LEU A 142 -0.19 5.60 -12.64
CA LEU A 142 -0.41 6.60 -11.60
C LEU A 142 0.85 7.43 -11.31
N GLY A 143 2.03 6.79 -11.24
CA GLY A 143 3.31 7.48 -11.09
C GLY A 143 3.60 8.41 -12.26
N PHE A 144 3.33 7.96 -13.49
CA PHE A 144 3.47 8.76 -14.70
C PHE A 144 2.53 9.98 -14.68
N CYS A 145 1.24 9.77 -14.43
CA CYS A 145 0.27 10.85 -14.27
C CYS A 145 0.70 11.85 -13.19
N ALA A 146 1.14 11.36 -12.03
CA ALA A 146 1.58 12.21 -10.92
C ALA A 146 2.82 13.05 -11.26
N THR A 147 3.70 12.58 -12.15
CA THR A 147 4.87 13.34 -12.62
C THR A 147 4.53 14.35 -13.71
N TRP A 148 3.58 14.02 -14.59
CA TRP A 148 3.17 14.85 -15.72
C TRP A 148 2.25 16.01 -15.33
N ILE A 149 1.42 15.81 -14.30
CA ILE A 149 0.58 16.88 -13.77
C ILE A 149 1.48 17.95 -13.14
N LYS A 150 1.52 19.13 -13.76
CA LYS A 150 2.19 20.31 -13.19
C LYS A 150 1.46 20.67 -11.90
N PRO A 151 2.18 20.87 -10.78
CA PRO A 151 1.56 21.37 -9.57
C PRO A 151 0.89 22.70 -9.90
N ARG A 152 -0.41 22.81 -9.65
CA ARG A 152 -1.13 24.08 -9.81
C ARG A 152 -0.41 25.06 -8.91
N ARG A 153 0.28 26.04 -9.51
CA ARG A 153 1.01 27.07 -8.79
C ARG A 153 0.02 27.60 -7.76
N LYS A 154 0.34 27.50 -6.46
CA LYS A 154 -0.46 28.22 -5.46
C LYS A 154 -0.47 29.64 -5.98
N GLU A 155 -1.63 30.14 -6.41
CA GLU A 155 -1.83 31.57 -6.46
C GLU A 155 -1.42 32.01 -5.07
N GLU A 156 -0.28 32.68 -5.00
CA GLU A 156 0.08 33.40 -3.80
C GLU A 156 -1.15 34.25 -3.56
N MET A 157 -1.95 33.88 -2.56
CA MET A 157 -2.83 34.86 -1.95
C MET A 157 -1.85 35.93 -1.52
N VAL A 158 -1.75 36.96 -2.36
CA VAL A 158 -1.17 38.23 -2.01
C VAL A 158 -2.03 38.64 -0.84
N TYR A 159 -1.59 38.26 0.35
CA TYR A 159 -1.93 38.99 1.54
C TYR A 159 -1.38 40.37 1.20
N GLU A 160 -2.26 41.23 0.68
CA GLU A 160 -2.15 42.65 0.94
C GLU A 160 -2.08 42.71 2.46
N TRP A 161 -0.86 42.64 2.97
CA TRP A 161 -0.55 43.24 4.25
C TRP A 161 -1.20 44.61 4.17
N PRO A 162 -2.13 44.95 5.08
CA PRO A 162 -2.73 46.26 5.07
C PRO A 162 -1.57 47.22 4.98
N GLN A 163 -1.44 47.90 3.83
CA GLN A 163 -0.36 48.84 3.59
C GLN A 163 -0.38 49.72 4.80
N GLN A 164 0.72 49.67 5.57
CA GLN A 164 0.95 50.39 6.81
C GLN A 164 0.09 51.63 6.78
N ALA A 165 -1.06 51.57 7.45
CA ALA A 165 -1.99 52.70 7.49
C ALA A 165 -1.12 53.85 7.93
N LYS A 166 -0.92 54.81 7.02
CA LYS A 166 -0.01 55.93 7.19
C LYS A 166 -0.34 56.50 8.55
N MET A 167 0.51 56.19 9.54
CA MET A 167 0.18 56.43 10.92
C MET A 167 0.17 57.94 11.05
N ASP A 168 -1.02 58.53 11.14
CA ASP A 168 -1.16 59.97 11.22
C ASP A 168 -0.28 60.44 12.39
N PRO A 169 0.66 61.37 12.17
CA PRO A 169 1.58 61.82 13.23
C PRO A 169 0.87 62.52 14.40
N CYS A 170 -0.45 62.67 14.35
CA CYS A 170 -1.27 63.19 15.44
C CYS A 170 -1.89 62.10 16.35
N ALA A 171 -1.66 60.81 16.10
CA ALA A 171 -2.16 59.73 16.96
C ALA A 171 -1.22 59.39 18.13
N THR A 172 -0.42 60.34 18.61
CA THR A 172 0.20 60.32 19.95
C THR A 172 -0.85 60.66 21.02
N ALA A 173 -1.94 59.90 21.04
CA ALA A 173 -2.84 59.89 22.18
C ALA A 173 -2.13 59.12 23.31
N VAL A 174 -1.55 59.90 24.24
CA VAL A 174 -1.23 59.58 25.63
C VAL A 174 -1.54 58.13 26.01
N MET A 175 -0.53 57.25 25.96
CA MET A 175 -0.62 55.97 26.65
C MET A 175 -0.77 56.27 28.16
N PRO A 176 -1.85 55.79 28.82
CA PRO A 176 -1.90 55.88 30.27
C PRO A 176 -0.73 55.08 30.86
N PRO A 177 -0.10 55.59 31.94
CA PRO A 177 1.00 54.88 32.58
C PRO A 177 0.53 53.47 33.02
N PRO A 178 1.42 52.47 32.96
CA PRO A 178 1.08 51.12 33.39
C PRO A 178 0.63 51.12 34.86
N PRO A 179 -0.36 50.30 35.23
CA PRO A 179 -0.81 50.18 36.60
C PRO A 179 0.36 49.75 37.50
N LEU A 180 0.53 50.44 38.63
CA LEU A 180 1.53 50.12 39.63
C LEU A 180 1.38 48.67 40.09
N PRO A 181 2.48 47.94 40.31
CA PRO A 181 2.41 46.57 40.80
C PRO A 181 1.73 46.54 42.18
N PRO A 182 0.90 45.53 42.46
CA PRO A 182 0.22 45.41 43.74
C PRO A 182 1.24 45.30 44.87
N HIS A 183 1.10 46.16 45.89
CA HIS A 183 1.87 46.08 47.13
C HIS A 183 1.65 44.70 47.76
N HIS A 184 2.72 43.92 47.86
CA HIS A 184 2.72 42.69 48.65
C HIS A 184 2.44 43.03 50.11
N VAL A 185 1.23 42.69 50.58
CA VAL A 185 0.91 42.66 52.00
C VAL A 185 1.60 41.42 52.59
N PRO A 186 2.53 41.56 53.56
CA PRO A 186 3.15 40.41 54.19
C PRO A 186 2.11 39.66 55.04
N TYR A 187 1.92 38.38 54.74
CA TYR A 187 1.12 37.47 55.55
C TYR A 187 1.85 37.19 56.87
N HIS A 188 1.28 37.64 57.99
CA HIS A 188 1.64 37.16 59.31
C HIS A 188 1.06 35.76 59.49
N HIS A 189 1.94 34.75 59.54
CA HIS A 189 1.57 33.42 60.02
C HIS A 189 1.42 33.44 61.55
N TYR A 190 0.23 33.09 62.02
CA TYR A 190 -0.03 32.65 63.39
C TYR A 190 -0.16 31.13 63.41
#